data_AF-A0A8S4GUS8-F1
#
_entry.id   AF-A0A8S4GUS8-F1
#
_cell.length_a   1.000
_cell.length_b   1.000
_cell.length_c   1.000
_cell.angle_alpha   90.00
_cell.angle_beta   90.00
_cell.angle_gamma   90.00
#
_symmetry.space_group_name_H-M   'P 1'
#
loop_
_entity.id
_entity.type
_entity.pdbx_description
1 polymer ?
#
loop_
_entity_poly.entity_id
_entity_poly.type
_entity_poly.pdbx_seq_one_letter_code
_entity_poly.pdbx_strand_id
1 'polypeptide(L)'
;MIAGRVAGSCARPVASRTALRQAARPGRPARPGLQRCAATLSDPLDNTADGNAAPAADGPAVDVVLSSGWMAFARHAGFLQAVEDTGLRINSLCGTSAGAMTGALYAAGYSPRRVAEELMRVPPIKLLKPGLPDVWNGAFIMEPAIERLRELLPATFEELDMPLVIGVVDSDGKHRLVSSGSLPEVVAASACVPKVFQPVHVPGLPNGPFVDGGAVDRVALRPWRELRASTSSDDEPELPVLVHVITRSSPYSGVDDISEEPALAVVRSPKSGFNLWDGASDVYWGQMEDSYRRAREEVAIAAKDLLAGGESSSHD
;
A
#
# COMPACT_ATOMS: atom_id res chain seq x y z
N MET A 1 64.29 -34.54 31.47
CA MET A 1 64.87 -33.55 30.53
C MET A 1 63.75 -32.64 30.05
N ILE A 2 63.90 -31.33 30.28
CA ILE A 2 63.27 -30.17 29.60
C ILE A 2 61.72 -30.18 29.56
N ALA A 3 60.99 -29.62 30.53
CA ALA A 3 60.77 -28.19 30.87
C ALA A 3 59.96 -27.38 29.83
N GLY A 4 58.77 -26.87 30.22
CA GLY A 4 58.15 -25.72 29.54
C GLY A 4 56.68 -25.37 29.84
N ARG A 5 56.43 -24.75 31.01
CA ARG A 5 55.43 -23.69 31.40
C ARG A 5 54.12 -23.57 30.58
N VAL A 6 52.91 -23.70 31.14
CA VAL A 6 52.17 -22.89 32.16
C VAL A 6 51.81 -21.45 31.75
N ALA A 7 50.50 -21.27 31.56
CA ALA A 7 49.58 -20.16 31.88
C ALA A 7 49.73 -18.75 31.27
N GLY A 8 48.58 -18.17 30.93
CA GLY A 8 48.41 -16.74 30.69
C GLY A 8 46.98 -16.34 30.29
N SER A 9 46.11 -16.18 31.29
CA SER A 9 44.84 -15.44 31.20
C SER A 9 45.07 -13.99 30.80
N CYS A 10 44.19 -13.39 29.98
CA CYS A 10 43.75 -12.00 30.18
C CYS A 10 42.48 -11.66 29.38
N ALA A 11 41.63 -10.89 30.02
CA ALA A 11 40.35 -10.39 29.53
C ALA A 11 40.51 -9.06 28.76
N ARG A 12 39.60 -8.87 27.76
CA ARG A 12 38.93 -7.63 27.27
C ARG A 12 39.80 -6.46 26.77
N PRO A 13 39.35 -5.73 25.72
CA PRO A 13 38.43 -4.61 25.97
C PRO A 13 37.29 -4.42 24.95
N VAL A 14 36.23 -3.79 25.46
CA VAL A 14 35.17 -3.10 24.71
C VAL A 14 35.78 -1.83 24.10
N ALA A 15 35.60 -1.59 22.80
CA ALA A 15 35.96 -0.34 22.16
C ALA A 15 34.69 0.43 21.74
N SER A 16 34.67 1.70 22.15
CA SER A 16 33.61 2.68 22.06
C SER A 16 33.39 3.23 20.65
N ARG A 17 32.19 3.78 20.44
CA ARG A 17 31.84 4.73 19.38
C ARG A 17 32.94 5.78 19.20
N THR A 18 33.18 6.13 17.93
CA THR A 18 33.58 7.43 17.34
C THR A 18 34.70 7.22 16.31
N ALA A 19 34.48 7.82 15.12
CA ALA A 19 35.39 8.02 14.00
C ALA A 19 35.27 7.04 12.82
N LEU A 20 34.37 7.38 11.88
CA LEU A 20 34.65 7.30 10.45
C LEU A 20 33.84 8.40 9.76
N ARG A 21 34.48 9.56 9.61
CA ARG A 21 34.02 10.69 8.81
C ARG A 21 34.45 10.45 7.36
N GLN A 22 33.55 10.84 6.45
CA GLN A 22 33.81 11.45 5.15
C GLN A 22 34.37 10.56 4.02
N ALA A 23 33.45 10.12 3.15
CA ALA A 23 33.67 10.16 1.71
C ALA A 23 32.55 10.99 1.07
N ALA A 24 32.90 12.21 0.65
CA ALA A 24 32.01 13.13 -0.05
C ALA A 24 31.74 12.62 -1.48
N ARG A 25 30.47 12.58 -1.89
CA ARG A 25 30.08 12.37 -3.29
C ARG A 25 30.06 13.74 -4.02
N PRO A 26 30.49 13.82 -5.29
CA PRO A 26 30.58 15.08 -6.01
C PRO A 26 29.20 15.65 -6.34
N GLY A 27 29.13 16.98 -6.33
CA GLY A 27 27.92 17.80 -6.38
C GLY A 27 27.09 17.68 -7.65
N ARG A 28 25.77 17.78 -7.45
CA ARG A 28 24.75 17.94 -8.49
C ARG A 28 24.68 19.42 -8.89
N PRO A 29 24.64 19.78 -10.19
CA PRO A 29 24.60 21.18 -10.60
C PRO A 29 23.28 21.85 -10.20
N ALA A 30 23.37 23.10 -9.77
CA ALA A 30 22.24 23.97 -9.43
C ALA A 30 21.37 24.23 -10.68
N ARG A 31 20.03 24.16 -10.51
CA ARG A 31 19.04 24.45 -11.57
C ARG A 31 18.91 25.97 -11.77
N PRO A 32 18.87 26.48 -13.01
CA PRO A 32 18.58 27.87 -13.27
C PRO A 32 17.07 28.17 -13.25
N GLY A 33 16.73 29.28 -12.58
CA GLY A 33 15.69 30.26 -12.94
C GLY A 33 14.24 29.81 -13.18
N LEU A 34 13.34 30.21 -12.27
CA LEU A 34 11.89 30.19 -12.49
C LEU A 34 11.50 30.98 -13.75
N GLN A 35 10.81 30.33 -14.68
CA GLN A 35 9.91 30.97 -15.64
C GLN A 35 8.51 30.37 -15.44
N ARG A 36 7.57 31.24 -15.02
CA ARG A 36 6.14 30.91 -14.94
C ARG A 36 5.61 30.69 -16.35
N CYS A 37 5.27 29.44 -16.69
CA CYS A 37 4.41 29.14 -17.83
C CYS A 37 2.99 28.89 -17.30
N ALA A 38 2.04 29.67 -17.80
CA ALA A 38 0.61 29.49 -17.55
C ALA A 38 0.19 28.12 -18.09
N ALA A 39 -0.30 27.24 -17.20
CA ALA A 39 -0.81 25.93 -17.59
C ALA A 39 -2.23 26.10 -18.16
N THR A 40 -2.38 25.78 -19.44
CA THR A 40 -3.67 25.41 -20.03
C THR A 40 -4.18 24.14 -19.34
N LEU A 41 -5.45 24.14 -18.92
CA LEU A 41 -6.12 23.00 -18.28
C LEU A 41 -6.18 21.82 -19.27
N SER A 42 -5.20 20.92 -19.21
CA SER A 42 -5.28 19.57 -19.77
C SER A 42 -6.04 18.65 -18.80
N ASP A 43 -6.64 17.59 -19.33
CA ASP A 43 -7.32 16.56 -18.55
C ASP A 43 -6.34 15.98 -17.48
N PRO A 44 -6.67 16.01 -16.17
CA PRO A 44 -5.78 15.56 -15.10
C PRO A 44 -5.32 14.10 -15.27
N LEU A 45 -6.16 13.26 -15.88
CA LEU A 45 -5.82 11.86 -16.16
C LEU A 45 -4.89 11.69 -17.36
N ASP A 46 -4.72 12.73 -18.19
CA ASP A 46 -3.96 12.72 -19.43
C ASP A 46 -2.54 13.32 -19.27
N ASN A 47 -2.08 13.48 -18.02
CA ASN A 47 -0.70 13.85 -17.74
C ASN A 47 0.24 12.69 -18.11
N THR A 48 0.66 12.68 -19.38
CA THR A 48 1.62 11.75 -20.01
C THR A 48 3.06 11.91 -19.50
N ALA A 49 3.26 12.49 -18.31
CA ALA A 49 4.54 12.42 -17.66
C ALA A 49 4.82 10.94 -17.32
N ASP A 50 5.69 10.31 -18.12
CA ASP A 50 6.36 9.03 -17.90
C ASP A 50 7.26 9.06 -16.63
N GLY A 51 6.78 9.68 -15.55
CA GLY A 51 7.44 9.81 -14.27
C GLY A 51 7.07 8.64 -13.38
N ASN A 52 8.04 7.79 -13.11
CA ASN A 52 7.97 6.67 -12.18
C ASN A 52 7.91 7.11 -10.70
N ALA A 53 7.22 8.21 -10.39
CA ALA A 53 7.19 8.77 -9.06
C ALA A 53 5.84 9.43 -8.76
N ALA A 54 5.20 8.99 -7.69
CA ALA A 54 4.17 9.77 -7.02
C ALA A 54 4.72 11.19 -6.73
N PRO A 55 3.98 12.26 -7.02
CA PRO A 55 4.43 13.60 -6.71
C PRO A 55 4.71 13.72 -5.21
N ALA A 56 5.91 14.18 -4.86
CA ALA A 56 6.22 14.59 -3.50
C ALA A 56 5.40 15.86 -3.20
N ALA A 57 4.23 15.69 -2.60
CA ALA A 57 3.43 16.81 -2.10
C ALA A 57 4.04 17.30 -0.78
N ASP A 58 4.25 18.62 -0.66
CA ASP A 58 4.77 19.27 0.55
C ASP A 58 3.64 19.70 1.52
N GLY A 59 2.41 19.21 1.30
CA GLY A 59 1.23 19.55 2.10
C GLY A 59 1.10 18.76 3.41
N PRO A 60 -0.01 18.97 4.15
CA PRO A 60 -0.32 18.25 5.37
C PRO A 60 -0.30 16.73 5.15
N ALA A 61 0.24 16.02 6.13
CA ALA A 61 0.40 14.58 6.10
C ALA A 61 -0.91 13.87 6.45
N VAL A 62 -1.28 12.86 5.66
CA VAL A 62 -2.45 12.00 5.92
C VAL A 62 -2.08 10.53 5.74
N ASP A 63 -2.69 9.66 6.53
CA ASP A 63 -2.63 8.22 6.29
C ASP A 63 -3.81 7.81 5.39
N VAL A 64 -3.63 6.75 4.59
CA VAL A 64 -4.66 6.27 3.65
C VAL A 64 -4.96 4.79 3.89
N VAL A 65 -6.24 4.46 3.97
CA VAL A 65 -6.72 3.07 4.14
C VAL A 65 -7.54 2.65 2.93
N LEU A 66 -7.15 1.56 2.28
CA LEU A 66 -7.75 1.01 1.06
C LEU A 66 -8.42 -0.33 1.35
N SER A 67 -9.75 -0.36 1.29
CA SER A 67 -10.51 -1.57 1.63
C SER A 67 -10.32 -2.70 0.61
N SER A 68 -10.73 -3.91 0.99
CA SER A 68 -10.91 -5.02 0.06
C SER A 68 -12.02 -4.75 -0.97
N GLY A 69 -11.88 -5.35 -2.14
CA GLY A 69 -12.85 -5.27 -3.22
C GLY A 69 -12.51 -6.26 -4.32
N TRP A 70 -13.51 -6.84 -4.96
CA TRP A 70 -13.25 -7.76 -6.07
C TRP A 70 -12.67 -6.99 -7.25
N MET A 71 -11.36 -7.09 -7.51
CA MET A 71 -10.66 -6.47 -8.65
C MET A 71 -10.91 -4.97 -8.80
N ALA A 72 -11.04 -4.24 -7.69
CA ALA A 72 -11.36 -2.82 -7.68
C ALA A 72 -10.11 -1.92 -7.84
N PHE A 73 -9.05 -2.41 -8.46
CA PHE A 73 -7.74 -1.74 -8.55
C PHE A 73 -7.83 -0.35 -9.17
N ALA A 74 -8.54 -0.23 -10.30
CA ALA A 74 -8.75 1.04 -10.98
C ALA A 74 -9.51 2.06 -10.11
N ARG A 75 -10.41 1.60 -9.23
CA ARG A 75 -11.13 2.50 -8.32
C ARG A 75 -10.20 3.05 -7.24
N HIS A 76 -9.38 2.20 -6.62
CA HIS A 76 -8.40 2.65 -5.65
C HIS A 76 -7.37 3.59 -6.29
N ALA A 77 -6.93 3.31 -7.52
CA ALA A 77 -6.09 4.22 -8.30
C ALA A 77 -6.75 5.59 -8.53
N GLY A 78 -8.02 5.63 -8.95
CA GLY A 78 -8.74 6.90 -9.13
C GLY A 78 -8.87 7.70 -7.83
N PHE A 79 -9.09 7.01 -6.71
CA PHE A 79 -9.09 7.65 -5.39
C PHE A 79 -7.72 8.22 -5.03
N LEU A 80 -6.63 7.45 -5.19
CA LEU A 80 -5.26 7.93 -4.92
C LEU A 80 -4.91 9.16 -5.77
N GLN A 81 -5.29 9.16 -7.05
CA GLN A 81 -5.11 10.33 -7.92
C GLN A 81 -5.83 11.57 -7.38
N ALA A 82 -7.07 11.40 -6.89
CA ALA A 82 -7.81 12.51 -6.31
C ALA A 82 -7.15 13.06 -5.03
N VAL A 83 -6.56 12.18 -4.21
CA VAL A 83 -5.80 12.60 -3.02
C VAL A 83 -4.56 13.38 -3.43
N GLU A 84 -3.78 12.91 -4.40
CA GLU A 84 -2.61 13.64 -4.92
C GLU A 84 -2.97 15.03 -5.44
N ASP A 85 -4.06 15.13 -6.20
CA ASP A 85 -4.53 16.39 -6.80
C ASP A 85 -4.96 17.43 -5.76
N THR A 86 -5.25 17.02 -4.51
CA THR A 86 -5.54 17.95 -3.41
C THR A 86 -4.29 18.62 -2.84
N GLY A 87 -3.10 18.09 -3.13
CA GLY A 87 -1.84 18.54 -2.55
C GLY A 87 -1.57 18.00 -1.14
N LEU A 88 -2.40 17.09 -0.63
CA LEU A 88 -2.11 16.34 0.60
C LEU A 88 -0.93 15.39 0.39
N ARG A 89 -0.11 15.22 1.42
CA ARG A 89 1.00 14.26 1.42
C ARG A 89 0.54 12.94 2.04
N ILE A 90 0.51 11.88 1.24
CA ILE A 90 0.26 10.54 1.77
C ILE A 90 1.49 10.10 2.57
N ASN A 91 1.29 9.82 3.85
CA ASN A 91 2.35 9.47 4.79
C ASN A 91 2.55 7.95 4.88
N SER A 92 1.46 7.20 4.95
CA SER A 92 1.49 5.74 4.94
C SER A 92 0.17 5.15 4.44
N LEU A 93 0.25 3.89 4.05
CA LEU A 93 -0.87 3.14 3.48
C LEU A 93 -1.20 1.91 4.33
N CYS A 94 -2.49 1.62 4.49
CA CYS A 94 -2.98 0.32 4.90
C CYS A 94 -3.90 -0.24 3.81
N GLY A 95 -3.68 -1.47 3.37
CA GLY A 95 -4.47 -2.08 2.30
C GLY A 95 -4.86 -3.52 2.58
N THR A 96 -6.04 -3.92 2.12
CA THR A 96 -6.52 -5.31 2.17
C THR A 96 -6.95 -5.77 0.78
N SER A 97 -6.52 -6.96 0.33
CA SER A 97 -6.89 -7.55 -0.97
C SER A 97 -6.57 -6.62 -2.15
N ALA A 98 -7.57 -6.19 -2.93
CA ALA A 98 -7.36 -5.22 -4.01
C ALA A 98 -6.75 -3.88 -3.53
N GLY A 99 -7.07 -3.45 -2.30
CA GLY A 99 -6.42 -2.31 -1.68
C GLY A 99 -4.94 -2.56 -1.39
N ALA A 100 -4.57 -3.77 -0.98
CA ALA A 100 -3.17 -4.16 -0.75
C ALA A 100 -2.36 -4.19 -2.04
N MET A 101 -2.91 -4.75 -3.12
CA MET A 101 -2.25 -4.76 -4.43
C MET A 101 -2.05 -3.35 -4.98
N THR A 102 -3.09 -2.51 -4.91
CA THR A 102 -3.01 -1.11 -5.37
C THR A 102 -2.01 -0.32 -4.52
N GLY A 103 -2.12 -0.44 -3.20
CA GLY A 103 -1.24 0.24 -2.24
C GLY A 103 0.21 -0.20 -2.36
N ALA A 104 0.48 -1.47 -2.66
CA ALA A 104 1.84 -1.98 -2.84
C ALA A 104 2.55 -1.38 -4.05
N LEU A 105 1.90 -1.33 -5.22
CA LEU A 105 2.51 -0.70 -6.39
C LEU A 105 2.65 0.81 -6.16
N TYR A 106 1.65 1.46 -5.56
CA TYR A 106 1.74 2.89 -5.25
C TYR A 106 2.89 3.20 -4.28
N ALA A 107 3.02 2.43 -3.20
CA ALA A 107 4.11 2.57 -2.23
C ALA A 107 5.49 2.21 -2.82
N ALA A 108 5.53 1.46 -3.92
CA ALA A 108 6.74 1.21 -4.72
C ALA A 108 7.04 2.33 -5.74
N GLY A 109 6.32 3.45 -5.68
CA GLY A 109 6.57 4.66 -6.47
C GLY A 109 5.75 4.76 -7.76
N TYR A 110 4.86 3.81 -8.06
CA TYR A 110 4.04 3.86 -9.27
C TYR A 110 2.99 4.95 -9.17
N SER A 111 2.81 5.74 -10.23
CA SER A 111 1.70 6.70 -10.32
C SER A 111 0.35 5.95 -10.31
N PRO A 112 -0.75 6.58 -9.84
CA PRO A 112 -2.05 5.90 -9.77
C PRO A 112 -2.49 5.29 -11.11
N ARG A 113 -2.26 6.00 -12.22
CA ARG A 113 -2.52 5.49 -13.57
C ARG A 113 -1.70 4.24 -13.86
N ARG A 114 -0.39 4.26 -13.60
CA ARG A 114 0.50 3.10 -13.79
C ARG A 114 0.10 1.90 -12.94
N VAL A 115 -0.36 2.12 -11.71
CA VAL A 115 -0.90 1.06 -10.84
C VAL A 115 -2.08 0.35 -11.54
N ALA A 116 -3.04 1.12 -12.06
CA ALA A 116 -4.17 0.56 -12.79
C ALA A 116 -3.74 -0.17 -14.08
N GLU A 117 -2.79 0.39 -14.83
CA GLU A 117 -2.24 -0.24 -16.06
C GLU A 117 -1.61 -1.60 -15.77
N GLU A 118 -0.72 -1.69 -14.77
CA GLU A 118 0.04 -2.91 -14.50
C GLU A 118 -0.81 -4.02 -13.90
N LEU A 119 -1.74 -3.69 -12.98
CA LEU A 119 -2.65 -4.66 -12.38
C LEU A 119 -3.69 -5.18 -13.36
N MET A 120 -4.03 -4.39 -14.39
CA MET A 120 -4.99 -4.80 -15.41
C MET A 120 -4.37 -5.30 -16.71
N ARG A 121 -3.05 -5.18 -16.89
CA ARG A 121 -2.35 -5.61 -18.11
C ARG A 121 -2.57 -7.08 -18.43
N VAL A 122 -2.59 -7.94 -17.41
CA VAL A 122 -2.76 -9.39 -17.56
C VAL A 122 -4.18 -9.77 -17.14
N PRO A 123 -5.00 -10.35 -18.05
CA PRO A 123 -6.33 -10.83 -17.69
C PRO A 123 -6.25 -11.84 -16.51
N PRO A 124 -7.09 -11.70 -15.48
CA PRO A 124 -7.00 -12.54 -14.28
C PRO A 124 -7.04 -14.04 -14.56
N ILE A 125 -7.78 -14.48 -15.59
CA ILE A 125 -7.82 -15.88 -15.99
C ILE A 125 -6.45 -16.46 -16.38
N LYS A 126 -5.53 -15.64 -16.89
CA LYS A 126 -4.17 -16.10 -17.22
C LYS A 126 -3.29 -16.30 -15.99
N LEU A 127 -3.70 -15.75 -14.84
CA LEU A 127 -3.04 -15.93 -13.55
C LEU A 127 -3.67 -17.06 -12.73
N LEU A 128 -4.77 -17.66 -13.21
CA LEU A 128 -5.37 -18.84 -12.60
C LEU A 128 -4.64 -20.11 -13.04
N LYS A 129 -3.99 -20.78 -12.09
CA LYS A 129 -3.39 -22.10 -12.30
C LYS A 129 -4.07 -23.14 -11.41
N PRO A 130 -4.64 -24.23 -11.96
CA PRO A 130 -5.23 -25.29 -11.15
C PRO A 130 -4.20 -25.89 -10.17
N GLY A 131 -4.61 -26.05 -8.92
CA GLY A 131 -3.85 -26.78 -7.91
C GLY A 131 -4.05 -28.29 -8.00
N LEU A 132 -3.22 -29.04 -7.27
CA LEU A 132 -3.49 -30.46 -7.00
C LEU A 132 -4.85 -30.61 -6.29
N PRO A 133 -5.55 -31.77 -6.38
CA PRO A 133 -6.92 -31.94 -5.91
C PRO A 133 -6.99 -32.02 -4.38
N ASP A 134 -6.78 -30.89 -3.71
CA ASP A 134 -7.26 -30.63 -2.36
C ASP A 134 -8.41 -29.63 -2.44
N VAL A 135 -9.56 -30.13 -2.90
CA VAL A 135 -10.76 -29.34 -3.17
C VAL A 135 -11.31 -28.60 -1.94
N TRP A 136 -10.87 -28.97 -0.74
CA TRP A 136 -11.27 -28.32 0.51
C TRP A 136 -10.49 -27.03 0.77
N ASN A 137 -9.26 -26.94 0.28
CA ASN A 137 -8.36 -25.79 0.51
C ASN A 137 -8.31 -24.79 -0.64
N GLY A 138 -8.86 -25.12 -1.82
CA GLY A 138 -8.97 -24.19 -2.96
C GLY A 138 -8.57 -24.85 -4.27
N ALA A 139 -9.18 -24.38 -5.37
CA ALA A 139 -8.98 -24.97 -6.70
C ALA A 139 -7.78 -24.38 -7.45
N PHE A 140 -7.30 -23.20 -7.05
CA PHE A 140 -6.24 -22.47 -7.74
C PHE A 140 -5.08 -22.12 -6.80
N ILE A 141 -3.87 -22.09 -7.35
CA ILE A 141 -2.66 -21.69 -6.61
C ILE A 141 -2.26 -20.27 -6.99
N MET A 142 -1.61 -19.55 -6.06
CA MET A 142 -1.25 -18.14 -6.24
C MET A 142 0.13 -17.92 -6.87
N GLU A 143 0.91 -18.98 -7.15
CA GLU A 143 2.27 -18.87 -7.71
C GLU A 143 2.36 -17.96 -8.95
N PRO A 144 1.49 -18.05 -9.98
CA PRO A 144 1.59 -17.16 -11.13
C PRO A 144 1.36 -15.68 -10.76
N ALA A 145 0.48 -15.41 -9.80
CA ALA A 145 0.26 -14.06 -9.30
C ALA A 145 1.47 -13.57 -8.48
N ILE A 146 2.08 -14.44 -7.66
CA ILE A 146 3.31 -14.14 -6.91
C ILE A 146 4.47 -13.85 -7.86
N GLU A 147 4.66 -14.65 -8.90
CA GLU A 147 5.68 -14.43 -9.94
C GLU A 147 5.49 -13.07 -10.60
N ARG A 148 4.25 -12.73 -10.98
CA ARG A 148 3.95 -11.41 -11.55
C ARG A 148 4.20 -10.28 -10.56
N LEU A 149 3.88 -10.46 -9.29
CA LEU A 149 4.14 -9.45 -8.25
C LEU A 149 5.64 -9.26 -8.02
N ARG A 150 6.45 -10.31 -8.09
CA ARG A 150 7.93 -10.22 -8.01
C ARG A 150 8.55 -9.46 -9.19
N GLU A 151 7.88 -9.38 -10.33
CA GLU A 151 8.32 -8.53 -11.45
C GLU A 151 7.99 -7.04 -11.24
N LEU A 152 6.99 -6.74 -10.41
CA LEU A 152 6.43 -5.40 -10.23
C LEU A 152 6.83 -4.72 -8.92
N LEU A 153 7.17 -5.50 -7.91
CA LEU A 153 7.41 -5.02 -6.55
C LEU A 153 8.83 -5.36 -6.10
N PRO A 154 9.39 -4.57 -5.17
CA PRO A 154 10.61 -4.97 -4.49
C PRO A 154 10.39 -6.26 -3.68
N ALA A 155 11.49 -6.89 -3.25
CA ALA A 155 11.44 -8.15 -2.53
C ALA A 155 10.81 -7.98 -1.15
N THR A 156 11.09 -6.86 -0.48
CA THR A 156 10.59 -6.62 0.88
C THR A 156 9.94 -5.25 1.09
N PHE A 157 9.18 -5.12 2.17
CA PHE A 157 8.52 -3.86 2.55
C PHE A 157 9.52 -2.72 2.82
N GLU A 158 10.71 -3.06 3.32
CA GLU A 158 11.76 -2.12 3.71
C GLU A 158 12.37 -1.39 2.50
N GLU A 159 12.13 -1.89 1.29
CA GLU A 159 12.59 -1.32 0.02
C GLU A 159 11.54 -0.39 -0.62
N LEU A 160 10.35 -0.23 -0.02
CA LEU A 160 9.31 0.66 -0.51
C LEU A 160 9.66 2.13 -0.30
N ASP A 161 9.19 3.00 -1.21
CA ASP A 161 9.34 4.45 -1.11
C ASP A 161 8.45 5.05 -0.01
N MET A 162 7.39 4.33 0.38
CA MET A 162 6.42 4.73 1.39
C MET A 162 6.05 3.56 2.32
N PRO A 163 5.84 3.80 3.63
CA PRO A 163 5.35 2.76 4.54
C PRO A 163 4.00 2.18 4.10
N LEU A 164 3.93 0.85 4.08
CA LEU A 164 2.75 0.08 3.73
C LEU A 164 2.48 -1.00 4.76
N VAL A 165 1.21 -1.18 5.08
CA VAL A 165 0.70 -2.25 5.94
C VAL A 165 -0.39 -3.02 5.23
N ILE A 166 -0.35 -4.33 5.32
CA ILE A 166 -1.24 -5.23 4.59
C ILE A 166 -2.04 -6.10 5.56
N GLY A 167 -3.36 -6.13 5.37
CA GLY A 167 -4.27 -7.01 6.10
C GLY A 167 -4.33 -8.42 5.52
N VAL A 168 -4.14 -9.44 6.37
CA VAL A 168 -4.28 -10.87 6.04
C VAL A 168 -5.04 -11.58 7.16
N VAL A 169 -5.51 -12.80 6.90
CA VAL A 169 -6.01 -13.71 7.94
C VAL A 169 -5.02 -14.86 8.13
N ASP A 170 -4.65 -15.13 9.38
CA ASP A 170 -3.74 -16.22 9.76
C ASP A 170 -4.44 -17.59 9.87
N SER A 171 -3.69 -18.65 10.16
CA SER A 171 -4.22 -20.01 10.29
C SER A 171 -5.20 -20.18 11.47
N ASP A 172 -5.19 -19.29 12.46
CA ASP A 172 -6.12 -19.28 13.58
C ASP A 172 -7.44 -18.55 13.24
N GLY A 173 -7.55 -17.98 12.03
CA GLY A 173 -8.68 -17.15 11.62
C GLY A 173 -8.64 -15.72 12.15
N LYS A 174 -7.49 -15.24 12.62
CA LYS A 174 -7.32 -13.88 13.14
C LYS A 174 -6.88 -12.93 12.03
N HIS A 175 -7.50 -11.76 11.98
CA HIS A 175 -7.02 -10.68 11.13
C HIS A 175 -5.68 -10.16 11.68
N ARG A 176 -4.68 -10.04 10.80
CA ARG A 176 -3.33 -9.57 11.11
C ARG A 176 -2.91 -8.48 10.14
N LEU A 177 -2.19 -7.51 10.68
CA LEU A 177 -1.47 -6.52 9.90
C LEU A 177 0.00 -6.94 9.75
N VAL A 178 0.52 -6.84 8.53
CA VAL A 178 1.91 -7.18 8.18
C VAL A 178 2.53 -5.97 7.49
N SER A 179 3.73 -5.59 7.94
CA SER A 179 4.41 -4.37 7.49
C SER A 179 5.92 -4.57 7.25
N SER A 180 6.38 -5.81 7.15
CA SER A 180 7.80 -6.18 7.05
C SER A 180 7.96 -7.54 6.37
N GLY A 181 9.11 -7.79 5.74
CA GLY A 181 9.44 -9.09 5.15
C GLY A 181 8.96 -9.27 3.70
N SER A 182 8.60 -10.49 3.31
CA SER A 182 8.37 -10.89 1.90
C SER A 182 7.14 -10.20 1.28
N LEU A 183 7.35 -9.11 0.54
CA LEU A 183 6.27 -8.23 0.08
C LEU A 183 5.36 -8.91 -0.97
N PRO A 184 5.87 -9.49 -2.08
CA PRO A 184 5.02 -10.13 -3.10
C PRO A 184 4.13 -11.24 -2.53
N GLU A 185 4.65 -12.05 -1.62
CA GLU A 185 3.94 -13.15 -0.98
C GLU A 185 2.86 -12.64 -0.02
N VAL A 186 3.12 -11.58 0.74
CA VAL A 186 2.11 -10.96 1.62
C VAL A 186 1.00 -10.30 0.81
N VAL A 187 1.33 -9.60 -0.28
CA VAL A 187 0.33 -9.03 -1.20
C VAL A 187 -0.53 -10.13 -1.81
N ALA A 188 0.08 -11.23 -2.26
CA ALA A 188 -0.65 -12.37 -2.80
C ALA A 188 -1.54 -13.05 -1.74
N ALA A 189 -1.03 -13.24 -0.51
CA ALA A 189 -1.80 -13.77 0.61
C ALA A 189 -3.03 -12.91 0.91
N SER A 190 -2.87 -11.59 0.90
CA SER A 190 -3.96 -10.63 1.12
C SER A 190 -5.04 -10.69 0.05
N ALA A 191 -4.73 -11.17 -1.16
CA ALA A 191 -5.71 -11.39 -2.24
C ALA A 191 -6.13 -12.87 -2.41
N CYS A 192 -5.69 -13.76 -1.51
CA CYS A 192 -5.99 -15.19 -1.57
C CYS A 192 -7.39 -15.48 -1.03
N VAL A 193 -8.41 -15.34 -1.89
CA VAL A 193 -9.82 -15.53 -1.51
C VAL A 193 -10.08 -16.98 -1.02
N PRO A 194 -10.58 -17.17 0.21
CA PRO A 194 -10.85 -18.49 0.77
C PRO A 194 -11.74 -19.35 -0.13
N LYS A 195 -11.45 -20.66 -0.21
CA LYS A 195 -12.12 -21.66 -1.04
C LYS A 195 -11.95 -21.51 -2.55
N VAL A 196 -11.46 -20.36 -3.03
CA VAL A 196 -11.08 -20.16 -4.44
C VAL A 196 -9.61 -20.50 -4.61
N PHE A 197 -8.75 -19.92 -3.77
CA PHE A 197 -7.31 -20.07 -3.82
C PHE A 197 -6.80 -20.86 -2.61
N GLN A 198 -5.71 -21.61 -2.84
CA GLN A 198 -4.98 -22.30 -1.78
C GLN A 198 -4.26 -21.29 -0.89
N PRO A 199 -4.37 -21.39 0.44
CA PRO A 199 -3.69 -20.49 1.38
C PRO A 199 -2.19 -20.35 1.11
N VAL A 200 -1.69 -19.11 1.19
CA VAL A 200 -0.32 -18.76 0.82
C VAL A 200 0.62 -18.88 2.03
N HIS A 201 1.74 -19.58 1.87
CA HIS A 201 2.81 -19.57 2.86
C HIS A 201 3.74 -18.38 2.60
N VAL A 202 3.90 -17.52 3.62
CA VAL A 202 4.78 -16.36 3.54
C VAL A 202 6.11 -16.69 4.24
N PRO A 203 7.27 -16.61 3.55
CA PRO A 203 8.57 -16.88 4.16
C PRO A 203 8.84 -15.99 5.38
N GLY A 204 9.25 -16.61 6.49
CA GLY A 204 9.62 -15.91 7.72
C GLY A 204 8.45 -15.37 8.56
N LEU A 205 7.21 -15.50 8.08
CA LEU A 205 6.02 -15.06 8.82
C LEU A 205 5.35 -16.25 9.52
N PRO A 206 5.28 -16.29 10.87
CA PRO A 206 4.71 -17.41 11.62
C PRO A 206 3.17 -17.40 11.57
N ASN A 207 2.55 -18.54 11.88
CA ASN A 207 1.09 -18.75 11.90
C ASN A 207 0.44 -18.67 10.51
N GLY A 208 1.22 -18.99 9.47
CA GLY A 208 0.68 -19.29 8.15
C GLY A 208 0.08 -20.72 8.08
N PRO A 209 -0.51 -21.08 6.94
CA PRO A 209 -0.66 -20.25 5.75
C PRO A 209 -1.72 -19.17 5.91
N PHE A 210 -1.70 -18.18 5.01
CA PHE A 210 -2.52 -16.97 5.08
C PHE A 210 -3.54 -16.91 3.96
N VAL A 211 -4.65 -16.22 4.22
CA VAL A 211 -5.70 -15.93 3.24
C VAL A 211 -6.09 -14.44 3.29
N ASP A 212 -6.98 -14.04 2.38
CA ASP A 212 -7.44 -12.66 2.22
C ASP A 212 -7.98 -12.06 3.53
N GLY A 213 -7.40 -10.92 3.95
CA GLY A 213 -7.79 -10.16 5.15
C GLY A 213 -9.28 -9.80 5.17
N GLY A 214 -9.83 -9.52 3.99
CA GLY A 214 -11.21 -9.13 3.77
C GLY A 214 -12.23 -10.24 4.05
N ALA A 215 -11.78 -11.46 4.37
CA ALA A 215 -12.63 -12.50 4.94
C ALA A 215 -13.10 -12.17 6.37
N VAL A 216 -12.31 -11.40 7.14
CA VAL A 216 -12.63 -11.00 8.52
C VAL A 216 -12.90 -9.51 8.61
N ASP A 217 -11.97 -8.67 8.13
CA ASP A 217 -12.10 -7.22 8.13
C ASP A 217 -11.67 -6.67 6.77
N ARG A 218 -12.61 -6.06 6.08
CA ARG A 218 -12.40 -5.55 4.72
C ARG A 218 -11.62 -4.25 4.72
N VAL A 219 -11.70 -3.44 5.76
CA VAL A 219 -11.13 -2.08 5.78
C VAL A 219 -9.87 -2.05 6.61
N ALA A 220 -9.81 -2.80 7.70
CA ALA A 220 -8.69 -2.84 8.63
C ALA A 220 -8.41 -1.49 9.33
N LEU A 221 -9.41 -0.59 9.41
CA LEU A 221 -9.23 0.74 9.99
C LEU A 221 -8.90 0.71 11.49
N ARG A 222 -9.67 -0.04 12.28
CA ARG A 222 -9.43 -0.20 13.73
C ARG A 222 -8.07 -0.82 14.03
N PRO A 223 -7.69 -2.00 13.48
CA PRO A 223 -6.37 -2.56 13.74
C PRO A 223 -5.23 -1.67 13.23
N TRP A 224 -5.46 -0.89 12.16
CA TRP A 224 -4.50 0.10 11.70
C TRP A 224 -4.28 1.22 12.71
N ARG A 225 -5.36 1.81 13.25
CA ARG A 225 -5.32 2.82 14.31
C ARG A 225 -4.59 2.31 15.55
N GLU A 226 -4.92 1.09 15.99
CA GLU A 226 -4.24 0.43 17.11
C GLU A 226 -2.74 0.27 16.86
N LEU A 227 -2.35 -0.17 15.65
CA LEU A 227 -0.95 -0.30 15.25
C LEU A 227 -0.23 1.07 15.30
N ARG A 228 -0.83 2.12 14.73
CA ARG A 228 -0.27 3.48 14.75
C ARG A 228 -0.12 4.00 16.17
N ALA A 229 -1.14 3.88 17.00
CA ALA A 229 -1.07 4.26 18.41
C ALA A 229 0.03 3.51 19.18
N SER A 230 0.28 2.24 18.84
CA SER A 230 1.33 1.43 19.50
C SER A 230 2.76 1.72 19.02
N THR A 231 2.91 2.37 17.86
CA THR A 231 4.20 2.60 17.18
C THR A 231 4.63 4.07 17.16
N SER A 232 3.69 4.99 17.34
CA SER A 232 3.97 6.41 17.52
C SER A 232 4.57 6.68 18.90
N SER A 233 5.53 7.60 18.97
CA SER A 233 5.94 8.18 20.26
C SER A 233 4.87 9.11 20.81
N ASP A 234 4.80 9.28 22.13
CA ASP A 234 3.80 10.14 22.81
C ASP A 234 3.73 11.58 22.27
N ASP A 235 4.82 12.08 21.67
CA ASP A 235 4.92 13.43 21.12
C ASP A 235 4.50 13.55 19.63
N GLU A 236 4.24 12.45 18.92
CA GLU A 236 3.80 12.51 17.52
C GLU A 236 2.28 12.57 17.41
N PRO A 237 1.71 13.63 16.81
CA PRO A 237 0.28 13.75 16.65
C PRO A 237 -0.26 12.67 15.71
N GLU A 238 -1.42 12.11 16.07
CA GLU A 238 -2.11 11.16 15.20
C GLU A 238 -2.50 11.83 13.89
N LEU A 239 -2.11 11.22 12.77
CA LEU A 239 -2.42 11.77 11.46
C LEU A 239 -3.90 11.57 11.11
N PRO A 240 -4.52 12.55 10.41
CA PRO A 240 -5.81 12.36 9.79
C PRO A 240 -5.76 11.19 8.80
N VAL A 241 -6.84 10.42 8.72
CA VAL A 241 -6.93 9.25 7.83
C VAL A 241 -8.00 9.45 6.76
N LEU A 242 -7.67 9.16 5.52
CA LEU A 242 -8.63 9.04 4.43
C LEU A 242 -8.90 7.55 4.16
N VAL A 243 -10.17 7.19 4.03
CA VAL A 243 -10.57 5.79 3.85
C VAL A 243 -11.30 5.64 2.53
N HIS A 244 -10.83 4.72 1.69
CA HIS A 244 -11.50 4.36 0.45
C HIS A 244 -12.17 2.99 0.58
N VAL A 245 -13.51 2.99 0.54
CA VAL A 245 -14.32 1.79 0.71
C VAL A 245 -14.98 1.38 -0.59
N ILE A 246 -14.71 0.15 -1.02
CA ILE A 246 -15.43 -0.49 -2.12
C ILE A 246 -16.68 -1.17 -1.58
N THR A 247 -17.81 -0.86 -2.20
CA THR A 247 -19.10 -1.46 -1.85
C THR A 247 -19.03 -2.97 -1.93
N ARG A 248 -19.57 -3.63 -0.91
CA ARG A 248 -19.60 -5.10 -0.79
C ARG A 248 -20.10 -5.76 -2.05
N SER A 249 -19.35 -6.75 -2.50
CA SER A 249 -19.70 -7.60 -3.63
C SER A 249 -20.37 -8.90 -3.21
N SER A 250 -20.30 -9.26 -1.92
CA SER A 250 -20.82 -10.51 -1.35
C SER A 250 -21.22 -10.31 0.11
N PRO A 251 -22.31 -10.97 0.59
CA PRO A 251 -22.65 -10.96 2.01
C PRO A 251 -21.69 -11.79 2.87
N TYR A 252 -20.84 -12.62 2.26
CA TYR A 252 -19.90 -13.51 2.94
C TYR A 252 -18.53 -12.88 3.22
N SER A 253 -18.30 -11.63 2.81
CA SER A 253 -17.07 -10.92 3.15
C SER A 253 -17.13 -10.35 4.58
N GLY A 254 -15.96 -10.14 5.17
CA GLY A 254 -15.75 -9.59 6.50
C GLY A 254 -16.36 -8.20 6.71
N VAL A 255 -16.28 -7.67 7.93
CA VAL A 255 -16.92 -6.40 8.31
C VAL A 255 -16.31 -5.20 7.57
N ASP A 256 -17.11 -4.14 7.38
CA ASP A 256 -16.66 -2.82 6.92
C ASP A 256 -16.85 -1.78 8.05
N ASP A 257 -16.61 -2.19 9.30
CA ASP A 257 -16.89 -1.32 10.45
C ASP A 257 -15.88 -0.18 10.51
N ILE A 258 -16.40 1.01 10.28
CA ILE A 258 -15.70 2.29 10.36
C ILE A 258 -16.45 3.26 11.29
N SER A 259 -17.45 2.77 12.03
CA SER A 259 -18.41 3.61 12.73
C SER A 259 -17.87 4.22 14.02
N GLU A 260 -16.88 3.57 14.63
CA GLU A 260 -16.27 3.98 15.89
C GLU A 260 -14.95 4.77 15.70
N GLU A 261 -14.39 4.75 14.49
CA GLU A 261 -13.07 5.32 14.21
C GLU A 261 -13.19 6.60 13.35
N PRO A 262 -12.88 7.79 13.88
CA PRO A 262 -13.00 9.03 13.12
C PRO A 262 -12.02 9.03 11.94
N ALA A 263 -12.59 9.15 10.74
CA ALA A 263 -11.86 9.40 9.50
C ALA A 263 -12.06 10.85 9.05
N LEU A 264 -11.02 11.42 8.44
CA LEU A 264 -11.10 12.74 7.82
C LEU A 264 -12.14 12.74 6.70
N ALA A 265 -12.11 11.70 5.87
CA ALA A 265 -13.14 11.41 4.89
C ALA A 265 -13.23 9.90 4.63
N VAL A 266 -14.44 9.45 4.29
CA VAL A 266 -14.70 8.08 3.84
C VAL A 266 -15.31 8.14 2.46
N VAL A 267 -14.50 7.89 1.44
CA VAL A 267 -14.96 7.86 0.06
C VAL A 267 -15.47 6.47 -0.28
N ARG A 268 -16.72 6.38 -0.75
CA ARG A 268 -17.33 5.11 -1.13
C ARG A 268 -17.46 4.99 -2.65
N SER A 269 -16.92 3.90 -3.18
CA SER A 269 -17.09 3.57 -4.60
C SER A 269 -17.90 2.30 -4.80
N PRO A 270 -18.63 2.16 -5.93
CA PRO A 270 -19.32 0.92 -6.27
C PRO A 270 -18.37 -0.27 -6.39
N LYS A 271 -18.92 -1.48 -6.40
CA LYS A 271 -18.17 -2.68 -6.81
C LYS A 271 -17.56 -2.50 -8.20
N SER A 272 -16.51 -3.25 -8.52
CA SER A 272 -15.93 -3.25 -9.88
C SER A 272 -16.94 -3.69 -10.93
N GLY A 273 -17.77 -4.69 -10.61
CA GLY A 273 -18.63 -5.34 -11.61
C GLY A 273 -17.85 -6.19 -12.60
N PHE A 274 -16.60 -6.53 -12.26
CA PHE A 274 -15.66 -7.18 -13.14
C PHE A 274 -15.90 -8.69 -13.27
N ASN A 275 -15.95 -9.21 -14.51
CA ASN A 275 -15.95 -10.64 -14.79
C ASN A 275 -14.56 -11.14 -15.17
N LEU A 276 -14.20 -12.37 -14.77
CA LEU A 276 -12.89 -12.99 -15.05
C LEU A 276 -12.52 -13.08 -16.55
N TRP A 277 -13.49 -12.87 -17.44
CA TRP A 277 -13.38 -12.93 -18.90
C TRP A 277 -13.28 -11.56 -19.58
N ASP A 278 -13.51 -10.47 -18.83
CA ASP A 278 -13.53 -9.12 -19.40
C ASP A 278 -12.11 -8.68 -19.81
N GLY A 279 -11.98 -8.19 -21.04
CA GLY A 279 -10.72 -7.65 -21.57
C GLY A 279 -10.41 -6.26 -21.02
N ALA A 280 -9.13 -6.00 -20.72
CA ALA A 280 -8.60 -4.77 -20.17
C ALA A 280 -8.67 -3.57 -21.14
N SER A 281 -9.63 -2.67 -21.00
CA SER A 281 -9.42 -1.22 -21.28
C SER A 281 -10.58 -0.34 -20.83
N ASP A 282 -11.73 -0.35 -21.50
CA ASP A 282 -12.71 0.75 -21.35
C ASP A 282 -13.44 0.76 -20.00
N VAL A 283 -13.82 -0.41 -19.48
CA VAL A 283 -14.52 -0.53 -18.19
C VAL A 283 -13.65 -0.04 -17.03
N TYR A 284 -12.33 -0.21 -17.12
CA TYR A 284 -11.39 0.14 -16.06
C TYR A 284 -11.13 1.63 -16.00
N TRP A 285 -10.96 2.27 -17.17
CA TRP A 285 -10.81 3.72 -17.23
C TRP A 285 -12.07 4.41 -16.76
N GLY A 286 -13.24 3.90 -17.13
CA GLY A 286 -14.51 4.37 -16.58
C GLY A 286 -14.60 4.22 -15.04
N GLN A 287 -14.10 3.11 -14.47
CA GLN A 287 -14.06 2.92 -13.02
C GLN A 287 -13.08 3.87 -12.32
N MET A 288 -11.91 4.10 -12.90
CA MET A 288 -10.91 5.01 -12.37
C MET A 288 -11.45 6.43 -12.34
N GLU A 289 -11.98 6.90 -13.46
CA GLU A 289 -12.55 8.25 -13.60
C GLU A 289 -13.79 8.46 -12.71
N ASP A 290 -14.69 7.48 -12.59
CA ASP A 290 -15.83 7.55 -11.65
C ASP A 290 -15.35 7.64 -10.20
N SER A 291 -14.34 6.86 -9.81
CA SER A 291 -13.79 6.89 -8.46
C SER A 291 -13.07 8.20 -8.17
N TYR A 292 -12.26 8.69 -9.12
CA TYR A 292 -11.57 9.98 -9.06
C TYR A 292 -12.54 11.12 -8.81
N ARG A 293 -13.62 11.22 -9.61
CA ARG A 293 -14.60 12.30 -9.47
C ARG A 293 -15.26 12.33 -8.09
N ARG A 294 -15.66 11.16 -7.57
CA ARG A 294 -16.26 11.04 -6.23
C ARG A 294 -15.28 11.46 -5.14
N ALA A 295 -14.04 10.96 -5.24
CA ALA A 295 -13.01 11.23 -4.27
C ALA A 295 -12.60 12.71 -4.28
N ARG A 296 -12.47 13.33 -5.45
CA ARG A 296 -12.01 14.71 -5.58
C ARG A 296 -12.89 15.69 -4.83
N GLU A 297 -14.20 15.53 -4.90
CA GLU A 297 -15.14 16.41 -4.18
C GLU A 297 -15.04 16.20 -2.66
N GLU A 298 -15.15 14.96 -2.20
CA GLU A 298 -15.16 14.64 -0.76
C GLU A 298 -13.82 14.91 -0.08
N VAL A 299 -12.71 14.54 -0.71
CA VAL A 299 -11.36 14.76 -0.18
C VAL A 299 -11.02 16.25 -0.20
N ALA A 300 -11.37 17.01 -1.25
CA ALA A 300 -11.09 18.45 -1.27
C ALA A 300 -11.85 19.19 -0.16
N ILE A 301 -13.08 18.80 0.13
CA ILE A 301 -13.85 19.37 1.25
C ILE A 301 -13.16 19.07 2.58
N ALA A 302 -12.75 17.82 2.80
CA ALA A 302 -12.13 17.42 4.04
C ALA A 302 -10.70 17.96 4.21
N ALA A 303 -9.96 18.15 3.12
CA ALA A 303 -8.60 18.66 3.11
C ALA A 303 -8.54 20.19 3.33
N LYS A 304 -9.64 20.91 3.13
CA LYS A 304 -9.67 22.38 3.12
C LYS A 304 -9.08 23.00 4.38
N ASP A 305 -9.47 22.50 5.55
CA ASP A 305 -9.03 23.06 6.84
C ASP A 305 -7.56 22.71 7.13
N LEU A 306 -7.11 21.52 6.74
CA LEU A 306 -5.71 21.10 6.88
C LEU A 306 -4.79 21.96 6.00
N LEU A 307 -5.19 22.22 4.76
CA LEU A 307 -4.41 23.02 3.81
C LEU A 307 -4.36 24.50 4.23
N ALA A 308 -5.47 25.05 4.73
CA ALA A 308 -5.51 26.43 5.21
C ALA A 308 -4.65 26.67 6.47
N GLY A 309 -4.50 25.67 7.34
CA GLY A 309 -3.65 25.75 8.54
C GLY A 309 -2.15 25.87 8.23
N GLY A 310 -1.68 25.26 7.13
CA GLY A 310 -0.27 25.21 6.76
C GLY A 310 0.33 26.56 6.31
N GLU A 311 -0.48 27.45 5.72
CA GLU A 311 0.00 28.73 5.16
C GLU A 311 0.39 29.76 6.25
N SER A 312 -0.14 29.63 7.47
CA SER A 312 0.07 30.56 8.57
C SER A 312 1.44 30.49 9.27
N SER A 313 2.28 29.50 8.95
CA SER A 313 3.56 29.24 9.63
C SER A 313 4.81 29.72 8.86
N SER A 314 4.63 30.38 7.71
CA SER A 314 5.74 30.74 6.80
C SER A 314 6.16 32.23 6.84
N HIS A 315 5.66 33.01 7.80
CA HIS A 315 6.06 34.40 8.02
C HIS A 315 6.37 34.64 9.50
N ASP A 316 7.59 34.30 9.91
CA ASP A 316 8.29 34.90 11.07
C ASP A 316 9.82 34.76 10.89
#